data_AF-A0A183SV68-F1
#
_entry.id   AF-A0A183SV68-F1
#
_cell.length_a   1.000
_cell.length_b   1.000
_cell.length_c   1.000
_cell.angle_alpha   90.00
_cell.angle_beta   90.00
_cell.angle_gamma   90.00
#
_symmetry.space_group_name_H-M   'P 1'
#
loop_
_entity.id
_entity.type
_entity.pdbx_description
1 polymer ?
#
loop_
_entity_poly.entity_id
_entity_poly.type
_entity_poly.pdbx_seq_one_letter_code
_entity_poly.pdbx_strand_id
1 'polypeptide(L)'
;MIFTGVFTVEFVLKLTAFGFKNYFSDPWNVFDFIIVVGSFVDIVLSHIAALPYVALLILMLFFIYAVIGMQMFGKIALNNPDSAITVNTNFQTFPQAVLVLFRSATGETWQDIMFSCVSERPFLLTETAYCDTHSDEGQTDGGDPKRVCGSAFAYPFFISFYIVCSFLIINLFVAVIMDNFDYLTRDWSILGPHHLDEFVRLWSEYDPEAKGRIKHLDVVTLLRKISPPLGFGKLCPHRTACVTLVRMNMPLNSDGTVMFNATLFALVRTNLKIKTEGSNQDQLNEELRTVIKKIWKHTSPKLLDQVVPPAGSNDDVTVGKFYATFLIQEWFRRWKLKKAEEHKHLPYSQVGSLFSLD
;
A
#
# COMPACT_ATOMS: atom_id res chain seq x y z
N MET A 1 -2.89 -10.57 -9.79
CA MET A 1 -1.82 -11.40 -9.21
C MET A 1 -2.05 -12.90 -9.36
N ILE A 2 -3.17 -13.49 -8.89
CA ILE A 2 -3.42 -14.95 -9.04
C ILE A 2 -3.43 -15.38 -10.52
N PHE A 3 -4.18 -14.68 -11.37
CA PHE A 3 -4.22 -14.97 -12.81
C PHE A 3 -2.85 -14.87 -13.49
N THR A 4 -2.09 -13.80 -13.21
CA THR A 4 -0.71 -13.65 -13.70
C THR A 4 0.18 -14.81 -13.27
N GLY A 5 0.06 -15.26 -12.02
CA GLY A 5 0.81 -16.41 -11.51
C GLY A 5 0.47 -17.71 -12.26
N VAL A 6 -0.81 -17.96 -12.53
CA VAL A 6 -1.26 -19.14 -13.30
C VAL A 6 -0.69 -19.12 -14.73
N PHE A 7 -0.83 -18.00 -15.45
CA PHE A 7 -0.29 -17.88 -16.82
C PHE A 7 1.25 -17.94 -16.86
N THR A 8 1.92 -17.44 -15.82
CA THR A 8 3.39 -17.53 -15.72
C THR A 8 3.83 -18.98 -15.52
N VAL A 9 3.15 -19.73 -14.65
CA VAL A 9 3.45 -21.15 -14.43
C VAL A 9 3.17 -21.95 -15.70
N GLU A 10 2.05 -21.69 -16.38
CA GLU A 10 1.74 -22.32 -17.66
C GLU A 10 2.82 -22.05 -18.72
N PHE A 11 3.24 -20.79 -18.87
CA PHE A 11 4.35 -20.41 -19.75
C PHE A 11 5.64 -21.18 -19.44
N VAL A 12 6.06 -21.22 -18.16
CA VAL A 12 7.30 -21.90 -17.74
C VAL A 12 7.23 -23.40 -18.02
N LEU A 13 6.08 -24.03 -17.74
CA LEU A 13 5.88 -25.45 -18.02
C LEU A 13 5.92 -25.75 -19.53
N LYS A 14 5.29 -24.93 -20.36
CA LYS A 14 5.33 -25.12 -21.83
C LYS A 14 6.73 -24.85 -22.40
N LEU A 15 7.45 -23.84 -21.89
CA LEU A 15 8.80 -23.51 -22.34
C LEU A 15 9.80 -24.64 -22.02
N THR A 16 9.69 -25.23 -20.83
CA THR A 16 10.54 -26.36 -20.41
C THR A 16 10.19 -27.65 -21.14
N ALA A 17 8.93 -27.90 -21.46
CA ALA A 17 8.49 -29.10 -22.18
C ALA A 17 8.84 -29.07 -23.68
N PHE A 18 8.63 -27.95 -24.37
CA PHE A 18 8.81 -27.86 -25.83
C PHE A 18 10.18 -27.36 -26.27
N GLY A 19 10.92 -26.69 -25.38
CA GLY A 19 12.19 -26.05 -25.70
C GLY A 19 12.01 -24.75 -26.50
N PHE A 20 13.01 -23.86 -26.40
CA PHE A 20 12.89 -22.47 -26.85
C PHE A 20 12.47 -22.33 -28.32
N LYS A 21 13.10 -23.06 -29.25
CA LYS A 21 12.80 -22.94 -30.69
C LYS A 21 11.39 -23.41 -31.07
N ASN A 22 10.92 -24.52 -30.52
CA ASN A 22 9.60 -25.06 -30.87
C ASN A 22 8.47 -24.27 -30.19
N TYR A 23 8.72 -23.70 -29.00
CA TYR A 23 7.74 -22.87 -28.30
C TYR A 23 7.37 -21.61 -29.10
N PHE A 24 8.37 -20.89 -29.64
CA PHE A 24 8.15 -19.65 -30.40
C PHE A 24 7.73 -19.86 -31.87
N SER A 25 7.69 -21.10 -32.36
CA SER A 25 7.14 -21.41 -33.69
C SER A 25 5.61 -21.47 -33.71
N ASP A 26 4.96 -21.65 -32.56
CA ASP A 26 3.49 -21.66 -32.45
C ASP A 26 2.96 -20.25 -32.13
N PRO A 27 2.17 -19.62 -33.03
CA PRO A 27 1.58 -18.30 -32.81
C PRO A 27 0.78 -18.17 -31.50
N TRP A 28 0.16 -19.25 -31.03
CA TRP A 28 -0.64 -19.23 -29.79
C TRP A 28 0.22 -19.18 -28.53
N ASN A 29 1.38 -19.84 -28.54
CA ASN A 29 2.36 -19.77 -27.46
C ASN A 29 3.06 -18.40 -27.42
N VAL A 30 3.25 -17.77 -28.58
CA VAL A 30 3.75 -16.38 -28.68
C VAL A 30 2.74 -15.40 -28.09
N PHE A 31 1.45 -15.59 -28.34
CA PHE A 31 0.39 -14.78 -27.72
C PHE A 31 0.36 -14.91 -26.20
N ASP A 32 0.47 -16.14 -25.67
CA ASP A 32 0.53 -16.41 -24.23
C ASP A 32 1.75 -15.73 -23.57
N PHE A 33 2.91 -15.80 -24.22
CA PHE A 33 4.11 -15.08 -23.80
C PHE A 33 3.91 -13.55 -23.77
N ILE A 34 3.25 -12.97 -24.77
CA ILE A 34 2.94 -11.53 -24.80
C ILE A 34 2.01 -11.14 -23.64
N ILE A 35 1.01 -11.97 -23.30
CA ILE A 35 0.14 -11.74 -22.14
C ILE A 35 0.92 -11.78 -20.83
N VAL A 36 1.83 -12.75 -20.65
CA VAL A 36 2.68 -12.83 -19.46
C VAL A 36 3.60 -11.61 -19.36
N VAL A 37 4.29 -11.23 -20.43
CA VAL A 37 5.16 -10.03 -20.43
C VAL A 37 4.35 -8.75 -20.17
N GLY A 38 3.21 -8.58 -20.85
CA GLY A 38 2.35 -7.41 -20.68
C GLY A 38 1.81 -7.29 -19.26
N SER A 39 1.45 -8.41 -18.62
CA SER A 39 0.98 -8.41 -17.23
C SER A 39 2.10 -8.17 -16.22
N PHE A 40 3.34 -8.59 -16.49
CA PHE A 40 4.50 -8.16 -15.70
C PHE A 40 4.78 -6.67 -15.84
N VAL A 41 4.70 -6.13 -17.05
CA VAL A 41 4.85 -4.70 -17.31
C VAL A 41 3.76 -3.90 -16.60
N ASP A 42 2.50 -4.33 -16.66
CA ASP A 42 1.39 -3.69 -15.95
C ASP A 42 1.57 -3.72 -14.42
N ILE A 43 1.99 -4.85 -13.86
CA ILE A 43 2.33 -4.96 -12.42
C ILE A 43 3.44 -3.97 -12.06
N VAL A 44 4.54 -3.98 -12.82
CA VAL A 44 5.68 -3.07 -12.60
C VAL A 44 5.23 -1.61 -12.68
N LEU A 45 4.44 -1.23 -13.70
CA LEU A 45 3.92 0.13 -13.85
C LEU A 45 2.94 0.51 -12.73
N SER A 46 2.10 -0.42 -12.28
CA SER A 46 1.12 -0.18 -11.21
C SER A 46 1.77 0.08 -9.84
N HIS A 47 2.96 -0.48 -9.61
CA HIS A 47 3.75 -0.26 -8.37
C HIS A 47 4.69 0.95 -8.47
N ILE A 48 4.82 1.55 -9.65
CA ILE A 48 5.79 2.60 -9.95
C ILE A 48 5.02 3.82 -10.50
N ALA A 49 3.83 4.15 -9.98
CA ALA A 49 3.02 5.23 -10.54
C ALA A 49 3.72 6.62 -10.50
N ALA A 50 4.67 6.82 -9.58
CA ALA A 50 5.42 8.07 -9.43
C ALA A 50 6.91 8.00 -9.85
N LEU A 51 7.54 6.82 -9.87
CA LEU A 51 8.98 6.71 -10.14
C LEU A 51 9.43 6.84 -11.62
N PRO A 52 8.62 6.64 -12.69
CA PRO A 52 9.15 6.66 -14.05
C PRO A 52 9.62 8.05 -14.43
N TYR A 53 8.99 9.11 -13.92
CA TYR A 53 9.41 10.48 -14.19
C TYR A 53 10.75 10.81 -13.52
N VAL A 54 10.97 10.35 -12.29
CA VAL A 54 12.25 10.53 -11.58
C VAL A 54 13.35 9.67 -12.22
N ALA A 55 13.03 8.43 -12.59
CA ALA A 55 13.96 7.55 -13.30
C ALA A 55 14.33 8.09 -14.69
N LEU A 56 13.36 8.63 -15.44
CA LEU A 56 13.60 9.28 -16.73
C LEU A 56 14.50 10.51 -16.57
N LEU A 57 14.31 11.30 -15.51
CA LEU A 57 15.17 12.43 -15.20
C LEU A 57 16.62 11.99 -14.92
N ILE A 58 16.81 10.89 -14.18
CA ILE A 58 18.14 10.30 -13.95
C ILE A 58 18.76 9.81 -15.27
N LEU A 59 18.00 9.10 -16.11
CA LEU A 59 18.50 8.65 -17.42
C LEU A 59 18.88 9.82 -18.34
N MET A 60 18.08 10.88 -18.33
CA MET A 60 18.37 12.11 -19.07
C MET A 60 19.64 12.80 -18.57
N LEU A 61 19.85 12.85 -17.24
CA LEU A 61 21.07 13.36 -16.64
C LEU A 61 22.29 12.57 -17.12
N PHE A 62 22.23 11.23 -17.04
CA PHE A 62 23.31 10.36 -17.50
C PHE A 62 23.61 10.53 -18.98
N PHE A 63 22.58 10.67 -19.82
CA PHE A 63 22.74 10.91 -21.24
C PHE A 63 23.47 12.24 -21.52
N ILE A 64 23.02 13.34 -20.91
CA ILE A 64 23.62 14.66 -21.11
C ILE A 64 25.09 14.67 -20.67
N TYR A 65 25.38 14.15 -19.47
CA TYR A 65 26.76 14.11 -18.95
C TYR A 65 27.64 13.13 -19.72
N ALA A 66 27.11 12.01 -20.23
CA ALA A 66 27.87 11.07 -21.05
C ALA A 66 28.32 11.73 -22.36
N VAL A 67 27.41 12.43 -23.04
CA VAL A 67 27.73 13.15 -24.29
C VAL A 67 28.74 14.27 -24.04
N ILE A 68 28.55 15.07 -22.99
CA ILE A 68 29.52 16.13 -22.62
C ILE A 68 30.88 15.52 -22.27
N GLY A 69 30.91 14.44 -21.48
CA GLY A 69 32.13 13.76 -21.08
C GLY A 69 32.88 13.15 -22.26
N MET A 70 32.18 12.57 -23.23
CA MET A 70 32.80 12.09 -24.47
C MET A 70 33.47 13.21 -25.27
N GLN A 71 32.80 14.37 -25.39
CA GLN A 71 33.35 15.50 -26.15
C GLN A 71 34.57 16.12 -25.46
N MET A 72 34.57 16.19 -24.12
CA MET A 72 35.63 16.84 -23.35
C MET A 72 36.80 15.91 -23.01
N PHE A 73 36.54 14.63 -22.76
CA PHE A 73 37.50 13.67 -22.20
C PHE A 73 37.71 12.42 -23.07
N GLY A 74 37.04 12.31 -24.22
CA GLY A 74 37.14 11.15 -25.10
C GLY A 74 38.48 10.97 -25.81
N LYS A 75 39.37 11.97 -25.77
CA LYS A 75 40.72 11.91 -26.39
C LYS A 75 41.85 11.53 -25.42
N ILE A 76 41.54 11.29 -24.15
CA ILE A 76 42.54 10.92 -23.14
C ILE A 76 43.08 9.51 -23.42
N ALA A 77 44.40 9.35 -23.33
CA ALA A 77 45.09 8.09 -23.54
C ALA A 77 44.81 7.08 -22.42
N LEU A 78 44.71 5.80 -22.80
CA LEU A 78 44.36 4.70 -21.89
C LEU A 78 45.58 3.93 -21.34
N ASN A 79 46.78 4.27 -21.79
CA ASN A 79 48.01 3.50 -21.59
C ASN A 79 48.85 3.99 -20.41
N ASN A 80 48.35 4.93 -19.61
CA ASN A 80 49.05 5.43 -18.44
C ASN A 80 48.72 4.57 -17.20
N PRO A 81 49.69 3.83 -16.62
CA PRO A 81 49.44 2.95 -15.47
C PRO A 81 49.06 3.71 -14.19
N ASP A 82 49.42 4.98 -14.09
CA ASP A 82 49.16 5.83 -12.92
C ASP A 82 47.83 6.62 -13.05
N SER A 83 47.10 6.44 -14.16
CA SER A 83 45.81 7.11 -14.38
C SER A 83 44.63 6.23 -13.98
N ALA A 84 43.58 6.84 -13.41
CA ALA A 84 42.30 6.18 -13.22
C ALA A 84 41.55 5.93 -14.54
N ILE A 85 41.98 6.56 -15.64
CA ILE A 85 41.44 6.34 -16.98
C ILE A 85 42.13 5.13 -17.61
N THR A 86 41.35 4.08 -17.84
CA THR A 86 41.82 2.78 -18.36
C THR A 86 40.91 2.27 -19.48
N VAL A 87 41.28 1.14 -20.09
CA VAL A 87 40.46 0.45 -21.11
C VAL A 87 39.04 0.15 -20.62
N ASN A 88 38.86 -0.06 -19.32
CA ASN A 88 37.56 -0.35 -18.70
C ASN A 88 36.90 0.89 -18.05
N THR A 89 37.56 2.05 -18.07
CA THR A 89 37.09 3.28 -17.41
C THR A 89 37.52 4.47 -18.27
N ASN A 90 36.71 4.81 -19.28
CA ASN A 90 37.02 5.89 -20.22
C ASN A 90 35.77 6.54 -20.81
N PHE A 91 35.99 7.67 -21.50
CA PHE A 91 34.97 8.44 -22.20
C PHE A 91 35.06 8.30 -23.73
N GLN A 92 35.73 7.28 -24.28
CA GLN A 92 35.90 7.15 -25.73
C GLN A 92 34.61 6.70 -26.44
N THR A 93 33.76 5.93 -25.75
CA THR A 93 32.48 5.43 -26.29
C THR A 93 31.33 5.74 -25.33
N PHE A 94 30.12 5.86 -25.88
CA PHE A 94 28.93 6.20 -25.08
C PHE A 94 28.65 5.20 -23.95
N PRO A 95 28.64 3.86 -24.17
CA PRO A 95 28.40 2.92 -23.09
C PRO A 95 29.46 2.99 -21.98
N GLN A 96 30.73 3.19 -22.34
CA GLN A 96 31.81 3.33 -21.35
C GLN A 96 31.68 4.64 -20.56
N ALA A 97 31.35 5.75 -21.22
CA ALA A 97 31.08 7.02 -20.54
C ALA A 97 29.92 6.89 -19.53
N VAL A 98 28.86 6.17 -19.88
CA VAL A 98 27.75 5.86 -18.96
C VAL A 98 28.23 5.00 -17.78
N LEU A 99 29.09 4.01 -17.99
CA LEU A 99 29.66 3.19 -16.91
C LEU A 99 30.57 4.00 -15.98
N VAL A 100 31.37 4.93 -16.51
CA VAL A 100 32.19 5.85 -15.70
C VAL A 100 31.30 6.74 -14.84
N LEU A 101 30.21 7.27 -15.40
CA LEU A 101 29.24 8.08 -14.66
C LEU A 101 28.47 7.24 -13.64
N PHE A 102 28.15 5.99 -13.95
CA PHE A 102 27.52 5.06 -13.01
C PHE A 102 28.43 4.78 -11.82
N ARG A 103 29.70 4.47 -12.07
CA ARG A 103 30.73 4.33 -11.04
C ARG A 103 30.88 5.60 -10.20
N SER A 104 30.77 6.76 -10.85
CA SER A 104 30.82 8.05 -10.15
C SER A 104 29.58 8.30 -9.28
N ALA A 105 28.40 7.87 -9.73
CA ALA A 105 27.14 7.99 -9.02
C ALA A 105 27.06 7.08 -7.79
N THR A 106 27.72 5.91 -7.81
CA THR A 106 27.87 5.04 -6.63
C THR A 106 28.91 5.58 -5.63
N GLY A 107 29.62 6.66 -5.97
CA GLY A 107 30.66 7.27 -5.15
C GLY A 107 32.00 6.53 -5.18
N GLU A 108 32.20 5.60 -6.11
CA GLU A 108 33.42 4.79 -6.19
C GLU A 108 34.51 5.52 -6.99
N THR A 109 35.61 5.91 -6.33
CA THR A 109 36.85 6.38 -6.98
C THR A 109 36.64 7.57 -7.96
N TRP A 110 35.53 8.30 -7.82
CA TRP A 110 35.15 9.37 -8.76
C TRP A 110 36.10 10.56 -8.71
N GLN A 111 36.75 10.78 -7.56
CA GLN A 111 37.76 11.82 -7.35
C GLN A 111 39.01 11.54 -8.18
N ASP A 112 39.51 10.31 -8.20
CA ASP A 112 40.71 9.95 -8.95
C ASP A 112 40.44 10.00 -10.47
N ILE A 113 39.23 9.62 -10.89
CA ILE A 113 38.77 9.78 -12.28
C ILE A 113 38.74 11.25 -12.66
N MET A 114 38.17 12.11 -11.81
CA MET A 114 38.15 13.57 -12.00
C MET A 114 39.57 14.12 -12.12
N PHE A 115 40.46 13.75 -11.21
CA PHE A 115 41.85 14.21 -11.19
C PHE A 115 42.65 13.71 -12.39
N SER A 116 42.31 12.55 -12.94
CA SER A 116 42.90 11.99 -14.17
C SER A 116 42.37 12.65 -15.47
N CYS A 117 41.34 13.50 -15.39
CA CYS A 117 40.79 14.24 -16.53
C CYS A 117 41.29 15.69 -16.65
N VAL A 118 42.15 16.13 -15.73
CA VAL A 118 42.70 17.49 -15.69
C VAL A 118 44.00 17.56 -16.50
N SER A 119 44.17 18.62 -17.29
CA SER A 119 45.36 18.83 -18.13
C SER A 119 46.61 19.17 -17.32
N GLU A 120 46.54 20.16 -16.42
CA GLU A 120 47.68 20.58 -15.61
C GLU A 120 47.28 20.74 -14.13
N ARG A 121 48.04 20.10 -13.24
CA ARG A 121 47.89 20.30 -11.79
C ARG A 121 48.90 21.35 -11.31
N PRO A 122 48.47 22.44 -10.65
CA PRO A 122 49.38 23.48 -10.17
C PRO A 122 50.36 23.05 -9.07
N PHE A 123 50.25 21.83 -8.52
CA PHE A 123 50.94 21.45 -7.28
C PHE A 123 51.59 20.05 -7.27
N LEU A 124 51.42 19.24 -8.32
CA LEU A 124 52.00 17.89 -8.41
C LEU A 124 52.65 17.68 -9.78
N LEU A 125 53.93 17.33 -9.79
CA LEU A 125 54.80 17.23 -10.96
C LEU A 125 54.60 15.97 -11.84
N THR A 126 53.57 15.13 -11.62
CA THR A 126 53.60 13.74 -12.15
C THR A 126 52.33 13.22 -12.82
N GLU A 127 51.18 13.90 -12.73
CA GLU A 127 49.92 13.37 -13.28
C GLU A 127 49.28 14.35 -14.28
N THR A 128 49.85 14.42 -15.47
CA THR A 128 49.23 15.09 -16.62
C THR A 128 48.48 14.05 -17.46
N ALA A 129 47.26 14.37 -17.87
CA ALA A 129 46.52 13.52 -18.80
C ALA A 129 47.13 13.66 -20.20
N TYR A 130 47.55 12.55 -20.82
CA TYR A 130 48.12 12.56 -22.16
C TYR A 130 47.05 12.29 -23.22
N CYS A 131 47.24 12.84 -24.42
CA CYS A 131 46.36 12.55 -25.56
C CYS A 131 46.64 11.16 -26.12
N ASP A 132 45.59 10.46 -26.57
CA ASP A 132 45.73 9.21 -27.32
C ASP A 132 46.46 9.49 -28.65
N THR A 133 47.48 8.67 -28.94
CA THR A 133 48.30 8.75 -30.16
C THR A 133 47.50 8.59 -31.45
N HIS A 134 46.33 7.95 -31.39
CA HIS A 134 45.44 7.77 -32.54
C HIS A 134 44.45 8.92 -32.75
N SER A 135 44.44 9.92 -31.87
CA SER A 135 43.56 11.08 -32.00
C SER A 135 44.19 12.15 -32.92
N ASP A 136 43.34 12.97 -33.56
CA ASP A 136 43.79 14.11 -34.39
C ASP A 136 44.68 15.11 -33.64
N GLU A 137 44.60 15.12 -32.30
CA GLU A 137 45.45 15.94 -31.43
C GLU A 137 46.77 15.24 -31.04
N GLY A 138 46.85 13.92 -31.18
CA GLY A 138 48.03 13.10 -30.90
C GLY A 138 48.97 12.93 -32.10
N GLN A 139 48.50 13.19 -33.33
CA GLN A 139 49.34 13.21 -34.54
C GLN A 139 49.99 14.59 -34.73
N THR A 140 51.31 14.65 -34.61
CA THR A 140 52.11 15.80 -35.06
C THR A 140 53.07 15.37 -36.17
N ASP A 141 53.10 16.15 -37.26
CA ASP A 141 54.11 16.10 -38.33
C ASP A 141 55.50 16.60 -37.86
N GLY A 142 55.77 16.55 -36.55
CA GLY A 142 56.92 17.22 -35.94
C GLY A 142 57.12 16.81 -34.49
N GLY A 143 57.54 15.57 -34.26
CA GLY A 143 58.54 15.20 -33.26
C GLY A 143 58.29 15.43 -31.76
N ASP A 144 57.14 15.94 -31.31
CA ASP A 144 56.85 16.09 -29.86
C ASP A 144 55.81 15.06 -29.39
N PRO A 145 56.24 13.95 -28.72
CA PRO A 145 55.42 12.76 -28.50
C PRO A 145 54.44 12.85 -27.31
N LYS A 146 54.26 14.00 -26.66
CA LYS A 146 53.45 14.11 -25.43
C LYS A 146 52.65 15.40 -25.36
N ARG A 147 51.58 15.51 -26.16
CA ARG A 147 50.56 16.53 -25.94
C ARG A 147 49.69 16.14 -24.75
N VAL A 148 49.42 17.15 -23.92
CA VAL A 148 48.56 17.05 -22.75
C VAL A 148 47.11 17.24 -23.21
N CYS A 149 46.25 16.31 -22.82
CA CYS A 149 44.81 16.35 -23.02
C CYS A 149 44.10 16.56 -21.68
N GLY A 150 42.78 16.70 -21.70
CA GLY A 150 42.00 16.98 -20.50
C GLY A 150 41.79 18.48 -20.27
N SER A 151 41.01 18.80 -19.24
CA SER A 151 40.58 20.18 -18.99
C SER A 151 40.31 20.42 -17.52
N ALA A 152 40.64 21.62 -17.02
CA ALA A 152 40.21 22.07 -15.70
C ALA A 152 38.67 22.08 -15.53
N PHE A 153 37.92 22.00 -16.63
CA PHE A 153 36.47 21.78 -16.61
C PHE A 153 36.05 20.44 -15.96
N ALA A 154 36.97 19.49 -15.76
CA ALA A 154 36.71 18.26 -15.02
C ALA A 154 36.21 18.53 -13.58
N TYR A 155 36.72 19.55 -12.90
CA TYR A 155 36.27 19.90 -11.54
C TYR A 155 34.77 20.24 -11.49
N PRO A 156 34.27 21.28 -12.21
CA PRO A 156 32.84 21.57 -12.19
C PRO A 156 32.02 20.44 -12.79
N PHE A 157 32.51 19.69 -13.79
CA PHE A 157 31.79 18.56 -14.38
C PHE A 157 31.49 17.45 -13.36
N PHE A 158 32.51 16.90 -12.69
CA PHE A 158 32.31 15.79 -11.75
C PHE A 158 31.63 16.22 -10.46
N ILE A 159 31.94 17.41 -9.92
CA ILE A 159 31.32 17.92 -8.70
C ILE A 159 29.83 18.20 -8.93
N SER A 160 29.47 18.84 -10.03
CA SER A 160 28.05 19.11 -10.35
C SER A 160 27.28 17.83 -10.63
N PHE A 161 27.86 16.87 -11.36
CA PHE A 161 27.27 15.55 -11.57
C PHE A 161 26.99 14.85 -10.23
N TYR A 162 27.99 14.80 -9.34
CA TYR A 162 27.86 14.11 -8.06
C TYR A 162 26.76 14.71 -7.18
N ILE A 163 26.70 16.05 -7.07
CA ILE A 163 25.67 16.74 -6.28
C ILE A 163 24.27 16.50 -6.87
N VAL A 164 24.10 16.72 -8.17
CA VAL A 164 22.79 16.57 -8.84
C VAL A 164 22.34 15.12 -8.80
N CYS A 165 23.23 14.17 -9.09
CA CYS A 165 22.90 12.74 -9.06
C CYS A 165 22.53 12.27 -7.65
N SER A 166 23.29 12.66 -6.63
CA SER A 166 22.98 12.34 -5.22
C SER A 166 21.63 12.90 -4.80
N PHE A 167 21.32 14.14 -5.19
CA PHE A 167 20.02 14.76 -4.92
C PHE A 167 18.87 13.98 -5.59
N LEU A 168 19.02 13.58 -6.85
CA LEU A 168 18.00 12.79 -7.56
C LEU A 168 17.81 11.40 -6.96
N ILE A 169 18.89 10.71 -6.56
CA ILE A 169 18.82 9.40 -5.92
C ILE A 169 18.10 9.50 -4.57
N ILE A 170 18.40 10.53 -3.76
CA ILE A 170 17.71 10.75 -2.48
C ILE A 170 16.21 11.02 -2.73
N ASN A 171 15.87 11.86 -3.72
CA ASN A 171 14.46 12.12 -4.05
C ASN A 171 13.73 10.86 -4.52
N LEU A 172 14.41 9.97 -5.25
CA LEU A 172 13.86 8.65 -5.60
C LEU A 172 13.60 7.81 -4.35
N PHE A 173 14.56 7.75 -3.42
CA PHE A 173 14.41 7.00 -2.17
C PHE A 173 13.27 7.54 -1.30
N VAL A 174 13.15 8.86 -1.18
CA VAL A 174 12.05 9.51 -0.45
C VAL A 174 10.71 9.20 -1.13
N ALA A 175 10.61 9.26 -2.46
CA ALA A 175 9.39 8.91 -3.18
C ALA A 175 8.97 7.45 -2.92
N VAL A 176 9.93 6.51 -3.00
CA VAL A 176 9.67 5.09 -2.69
C VAL A 176 9.21 4.92 -1.24
N ILE A 177 9.87 5.60 -0.29
CA ILE A 177 9.45 5.54 1.12
C ILE A 177 8.05 6.09 1.28
N MET A 178 7.71 7.24 0.68
CA MET A 178 6.40 7.87 0.83
C MET A 178 5.29 6.98 0.28
N ASP A 179 5.50 6.34 -0.88
CA ASP A 179 4.53 5.39 -1.45
C ASP A 179 4.36 4.14 -0.57
N ASN A 180 5.41 3.77 0.17
CA ASN A 180 5.38 2.64 1.11
C ASN A 180 5.12 3.05 2.57
N PHE A 181 4.97 4.34 2.85
CA PHE A 181 4.89 4.86 4.22
C PHE A 181 3.58 4.44 4.88
N ASP A 182 2.49 4.37 4.11
CA ASP A 182 1.19 3.88 4.56
C ASP A 182 1.21 2.38 4.92
N TYR A 183 2.12 1.60 4.31
CA TYR A 183 2.37 0.21 4.69
C TYR A 183 3.21 0.12 5.97
N LEU A 184 4.25 0.93 6.09
CA LEU A 184 5.18 0.92 7.24
C LEU A 184 4.56 1.50 8.52
N THR A 185 3.59 2.41 8.41
CA THR A 185 2.91 3.02 9.56
C THR A 185 1.61 2.32 9.96
N ARG A 186 1.24 1.24 9.27
CA ARG A 186 -0.02 0.50 9.48
C ARG A 186 -0.09 -0.22 10.83
N ASP A 187 1.04 -0.35 11.52
CA ASP A 187 1.17 -0.90 12.88
C ASP A 187 0.42 -0.10 13.95
N TRP A 188 -0.17 1.07 13.62
CA TRP A 188 -0.99 1.87 14.54
C TRP A 188 -2.49 1.83 14.29
N SER A 189 -2.96 1.21 13.19
CA SER A 189 -4.40 1.07 13.00
C SER A 189 -4.91 -0.07 13.89
N ILE A 190 -5.74 0.29 14.87
CA ILE A 190 -6.47 -0.67 15.73
C ILE A 190 -7.22 -1.72 14.88
N LEU A 191 -7.48 -1.48 13.58
CA LEU A 191 -8.15 -2.40 12.68
C LEU A 191 -7.44 -2.51 11.31
N GLY A 192 -6.62 -3.55 11.14
CA GLY A 192 -5.96 -3.88 9.86
C GLY A 192 -6.78 -4.79 8.90
N PRO A 193 -6.33 -4.97 7.63
CA PRO A 193 -7.02 -5.79 6.62
C PRO A 193 -7.25 -7.24 7.02
N HIS A 194 -6.32 -7.85 7.74
CA HIS A 194 -6.41 -9.23 8.19
C HIS A 194 -7.64 -9.49 9.09
N HIS A 195 -8.08 -8.49 9.86
CA HIS A 195 -9.32 -8.60 10.65
C HIS A 195 -10.58 -8.61 9.76
N LEU A 196 -10.54 -7.88 8.64
CA LEU A 196 -11.64 -7.87 7.67
C LEU A 196 -11.71 -9.20 6.92
N ASP A 197 -10.56 -9.77 6.57
CA ASP A 197 -10.47 -11.10 5.95
C ASP A 197 -10.99 -12.19 6.90
N GLU A 198 -10.67 -12.11 8.20
CA GLU A 198 -11.24 -13.01 9.22
C GLU A 198 -12.77 -12.91 9.27
N PHE A 199 -13.32 -11.69 9.22
CA PHE A 199 -14.77 -11.47 9.19
C PHE A 199 -15.41 -12.08 7.94
N VAL A 200 -14.85 -11.83 6.75
CA VAL A 200 -15.35 -12.39 5.47
C VAL A 200 -15.36 -13.91 5.53
N ARG A 201 -14.27 -14.52 5.99
CA ARG A 201 -14.15 -15.97 6.12
C ARG A 201 -15.21 -16.54 7.06
N LEU A 202 -15.36 -15.97 8.25
CA LEU A 202 -16.34 -16.45 9.22
C LEU A 202 -17.79 -16.20 8.77
N TRP A 203 -18.06 -15.11 8.05
CA TRP A 203 -19.37 -14.87 7.46
C TRP A 203 -19.75 -15.97 6.45
N SER A 204 -18.79 -16.43 5.64
CA SER A 204 -19.04 -17.48 4.63
C SER A 204 -19.49 -18.82 5.23
N GLU A 205 -19.16 -19.10 6.51
CA GLU A 205 -19.68 -20.28 7.22
C GLU A 205 -21.19 -20.21 7.46
N TYR A 206 -21.75 -19.00 7.59
CA TYR A 206 -23.17 -18.76 7.87
C TYR A 206 -23.99 -18.44 6.60
N ASP A 207 -23.32 -18.03 5.52
CA ASP A 207 -23.93 -17.74 4.21
C ASP A 207 -23.19 -18.48 3.08
N PRO A 208 -23.28 -19.82 3.02
CA PRO A 208 -22.57 -20.64 2.02
C PRO A 208 -23.08 -20.41 0.58
N GLU A 209 -24.30 -19.90 0.44
CA GLU A 209 -24.91 -19.58 -0.86
C GLU A 209 -24.59 -18.15 -1.35
N ALA A 210 -23.77 -17.39 -0.59
CA ALA A 210 -23.38 -16.02 -0.90
C ALA A 210 -24.57 -15.08 -1.19
N LYS A 211 -25.65 -15.21 -0.41
CA LYS A 211 -26.85 -14.36 -0.52
C LYS A 211 -26.58 -12.92 -0.07
N GLY A 212 -25.49 -12.68 0.66
CA GLY A 212 -25.11 -11.40 1.25
C GLY A 212 -25.93 -11.03 2.48
N ARG A 213 -26.65 -11.99 3.09
CA ARG A 213 -27.53 -11.77 4.24
C ARG A 213 -27.60 -12.98 5.16
N ILE A 214 -27.67 -12.72 6.46
CA ILE A 214 -27.80 -13.75 7.52
C ILE A 214 -28.91 -13.35 8.49
N LYS A 215 -29.41 -14.28 9.31
CA LYS A 215 -30.41 -13.95 10.34
C LYS A 215 -29.76 -13.16 11.48
N HIS A 216 -30.49 -12.23 12.07
CA HIS A 216 -29.98 -11.39 13.17
C HIS A 216 -29.54 -12.18 14.43
N LEU A 217 -30.06 -13.39 14.63
CA LEU A 217 -29.67 -14.29 15.72
C LEU A 217 -28.24 -14.84 15.52
N ASP A 218 -27.86 -15.12 14.29
CA ASP A 218 -26.57 -15.70 13.95
C ASP A 218 -25.43 -14.69 14.11
N VAL A 219 -25.75 -13.39 13.98
CA VAL A 219 -24.79 -12.27 14.15
C VAL A 219 -24.10 -12.33 15.50
N VAL A 220 -24.83 -12.57 16.60
CA VAL A 220 -24.23 -12.66 17.95
C VAL A 220 -23.21 -13.80 18.00
N THR A 221 -23.55 -14.94 17.42
CA THR A 221 -22.68 -16.12 17.41
C THR A 221 -21.44 -15.91 16.54
N LEU A 222 -21.62 -15.25 15.39
CA LEU A 222 -20.54 -14.86 14.48
C LEU A 222 -19.55 -13.92 15.18
N LEU A 223 -20.04 -12.83 15.80
CA LEU A 223 -19.18 -11.85 16.46
C LEU A 223 -18.44 -12.41 17.68
N ARG A 224 -18.96 -13.45 18.32
CA ARG A 224 -18.24 -14.18 19.39
C ARG A 224 -17.13 -15.09 18.87
N LYS A 225 -17.21 -15.55 17.61
CA LYS A 225 -16.14 -16.32 16.97
C LYS A 225 -14.98 -15.43 16.53
N ILE A 226 -15.26 -14.18 16.15
CA ILE A 226 -14.26 -13.21 15.71
C ILE A 226 -13.49 -12.66 16.92
N SER A 227 -12.16 -12.59 16.79
CA SER A 227 -11.28 -12.07 17.82
C SER A 227 -11.41 -10.53 17.97
N PRO A 228 -11.20 -9.95 19.17
CA PRO A 228 -10.98 -8.51 19.31
C PRO A 228 -9.80 -8.08 18.41
N PRO A 229 -9.85 -6.89 17.77
CA PRO A 229 -10.67 -5.72 18.08
C PRO A 229 -11.97 -5.58 17.28
N LEU A 230 -12.20 -6.38 16.23
CA LEU A 230 -13.42 -6.29 15.42
C LEU A 230 -14.59 -7.07 16.05
N GLY A 231 -14.30 -8.24 16.60
CA GLY A 231 -15.26 -9.12 17.27
C GLY A 231 -15.20 -9.03 18.79
N PHE A 232 -15.95 -9.92 19.45
CA PHE A 232 -16.07 -9.98 20.90
C PHE A 232 -15.16 -11.03 21.54
N GLY A 233 -14.72 -12.04 20.79
CA GLY A 233 -14.04 -13.21 21.30
C GLY A 233 -14.92 -14.15 22.13
N LYS A 234 -14.43 -15.38 22.36
CA LYS A 234 -15.20 -16.47 22.97
C LYS A 234 -15.68 -16.18 24.41
N LEU A 235 -14.89 -15.40 25.16
CA LEU A 235 -15.10 -15.08 26.57
C LEU A 235 -16.07 -13.91 26.82
N CYS A 236 -16.60 -13.27 25.77
CA CYS A 236 -17.47 -12.11 25.94
C CYS A 236 -18.83 -12.48 26.57
N PRO A 237 -19.26 -11.78 27.64
CA PRO A 237 -20.60 -11.94 28.20
C PRO A 237 -21.69 -11.58 27.18
N HIS A 238 -22.76 -12.39 27.14
CA HIS A 238 -23.89 -12.17 26.24
C HIS A 238 -24.47 -10.75 26.33
N ARG A 239 -24.57 -10.21 27.56
CA ARG A 239 -25.08 -8.85 27.79
C ARG A 239 -24.22 -7.78 27.12
N THR A 240 -22.89 -7.91 27.19
CA THR A 240 -21.96 -6.96 26.57
C THR A 240 -22.08 -7.00 25.05
N ALA A 241 -22.19 -8.19 24.47
CA ALA A 241 -22.43 -8.36 23.03
C ALA A 241 -23.75 -7.71 22.59
N CYS A 242 -24.86 -7.92 23.33
CA CYS A 242 -26.14 -7.29 23.02
C CYS A 242 -26.08 -5.76 23.14
N VAL A 243 -25.45 -5.21 24.19
CA VAL A 243 -25.31 -3.75 24.34
C VAL A 243 -24.51 -3.14 23.19
N THR A 244 -23.47 -3.83 22.73
CA THR A 244 -22.68 -3.37 21.58
C THR A 244 -23.46 -3.45 20.27
N LEU A 245 -24.26 -4.51 20.06
CA LEU A 245 -25.19 -4.59 18.91
C LEU A 245 -26.26 -3.50 18.93
N VAL A 246 -26.72 -3.09 20.12
CA VAL A 246 -27.64 -1.96 20.28
C VAL A 246 -26.99 -0.66 19.81
N ARG A 247 -25.72 -0.45 20.14
CA ARG A 247 -24.96 0.74 19.71
C ARG A 247 -24.67 0.77 18.21
N MET A 248 -24.55 -0.38 17.57
CA MET A 248 -24.26 -0.50 16.14
C MET A 248 -25.41 -0.03 15.24
N ASN A 249 -26.64 0.08 15.78
CA ASN A 249 -27.85 0.59 15.11
C ASN A 249 -28.03 0.10 13.65
N MET A 250 -27.73 -1.17 13.42
CA MET A 250 -27.77 -1.78 12.09
C MET A 250 -29.22 -1.99 11.62
N PRO A 251 -29.56 -1.71 10.35
CA PRO A 251 -30.89 -1.93 9.82
C PRO A 251 -31.24 -3.43 9.79
N LEU A 252 -32.49 -3.75 10.12
CA LEU A 252 -33.05 -5.10 10.04
C LEU A 252 -34.06 -5.13 8.89
N ASN A 253 -33.95 -6.11 8.01
CA ASN A 253 -34.95 -6.35 6.97
C ASN A 253 -36.24 -6.91 7.57
N SER A 254 -37.36 -6.78 6.86
CA SER A 254 -38.67 -7.30 7.29
C SER A 254 -38.73 -8.81 7.50
N ASP A 255 -37.83 -9.56 6.86
CA ASP A 255 -37.65 -11.02 7.02
C ASP A 255 -36.78 -11.39 8.24
N GLY A 256 -36.34 -10.42 9.04
CA GLY A 256 -35.48 -10.62 10.21
C GLY A 256 -34.01 -10.89 9.85
N THR A 257 -33.60 -10.62 8.61
CA THR A 257 -32.21 -10.74 8.15
C THR A 257 -31.46 -9.41 8.23
N VAL A 258 -30.14 -9.52 8.32
CA VAL A 258 -29.20 -8.40 8.21
C VAL A 258 -28.28 -8.63 7.02
N MET A 259 -27.84 -7.53 6.41
CA MET A 259 -27.02 -7.59 5.21
C MET A 259 -25.53 -7.46 5.53
N PHE A 260 -24.68 -8.16 4.78
CA PHE A 260 -23.22 -8.18 4.95
C PHE A 260 -22.60 -6.78 5.01
N ASN A 261 -22.85 -5.94 4.00
CA ASN A 261 -22.27 -4.60 3.91
C ASN A 261 -22.71 -3.69 5.08
N ALA A 262 -23.97 -3.79 5.48
CA ALA A 262 -24.51 -3.04 6.61
C ALA A 262 -23.87 -3.49 7.93
N THR A 263 -23.73 -4.80 8.13
CA THR A 263 -23.10 -5.37 9.34
C THR A 263 -21.63 -4.99 9.43
N LEU A 264 -20.86 -5.21 8.37
CA LEU A 264 -19.43 -4.92 8.34
C LEU A 264 -19.17 -3.44 8.59
N PHE A 265 -19.91 -2.56 7.91
CA PHE A 265 -19.75 -1.13 8.12
C PHE A 265 -20.14 -0.69 9.53
N ALA A 266 -21.23 -1.23 10.10
CA ALA A 266 -21.63 -0.92 11.46
C ALA A 266 -20.58 -1.34 12.50
N LEU A 267 -19.91 -2.48 12.28
CA LEU A 267 -18.80 -2.95 13.12
C LEU A 267 -17.60 -2.00 13.03
N VAL A 268 -17.19 -1.64 11.81
CA VAL A 268 -16.06 -0.72 11.58
C VAL A 268 -16.37 0.65 12.17
N ARG A 269 -17.58 1.18 11.91
CA ARG A 269 -18.06 2.48 12.42
C ARG A 269 -18.03 2.54 13.95
N THR A 270 -18.46 1.46 14.61
CA THR A 270 -18.53 1.40 16.07
C THR A 270 -17.16 1.27 16.71
N ASN A 271 -16.29 0.41 16.17
CA ASN A 271 -14.95 0.20 16.71
C ASN A 271 -14.03 1.41 16.50
N LEU A 272 -14.18 2.13 15.37
CA LEU A 272 -13.42 3.35 15.08
C LEU A 272 -14.11 4.63 15.57
N LYS A 273 -15.28 4.52 16.23
CA LYS A 273 -16.11 5.64 16.73
C LYS A 273 -16.40 6.72 15.67
N ILE A 274 -16.65 6.31 14.43
CA ILE A 274 -16.86 7.24 13.31
C ILE A 274 -18.26 7.87 13.43
N LYS A 275 -18.29 9.16 13.79
CA LYS A 275 -19.54 9.94 13.92
C LYS A 275 -20.61 9.19 14.74
N THR A 276 -20.21 8.66 15.89
CA THR A 276 -21.09 7.95 16.83
C THR A 276 -21.43 8.78 18.07
N GLU A 277 -20.64 9.81 18.38
CA GLU A 277 -20.79 10.64 19.58
C GLU A 277 -21.59 11.91 19.25
N GLY A 278 -22.90 11.88 19.51
CA GLY A 278 -23.78 13.04 19.35
C GLY A 278 -25.25 12.69 19.63
N SER A 279 -26.04 13.69 20.01
CA SER A 279 -27.43 13.50 20.46
C SER A 279 -28.40 13.15 19.33
N ASN A 280 -28.08 13.50 18.07
CA ASN A 280 -28.97 13.32 16.92
C ASN A 280 -28.33 12.40 15.85
N GLN A 281 -28.69 11.11 15.87
CA GLN A 281 -28.15 10.09 14.96
C GLN A 281 -28.44 10.39 13.49
N ASP A 282 -29.59 10.99 13.19
CA ASP A 282 -30.00 11.31 11.82
C ASP A 282 -29.10 12.40 11.21
N GLN A 283 -28.75 13.41 12.00
CA GLN A 283 -27.80 14.44 11.58
C GLN A 283 -26.40 13.84 11.33
N LEU A 284 -25.92 12.99 12.24
CA LEU A 284 -24.63 12.32 12.08
C LEU A 284 -24.59 11.42 10.83
N ASN A 285 -25.69 10.73 10.55
CA ASN A 285 -25.84 9.90 9.35
C ASN A 285 -25.83 10.75 8.07
N GLU A 286 -26.54 11.88 8.04
CA GLU A 286 -26.55 12.74 6.86
C GLU A 286 -25.17 13.34 6.60
N GLU A 287 -24.49 13.83 7.64
CA GLU A 287 -23.13 14.31 7.45
C GLU A 287 -22.17 13.19 7.01
N LEU A 288 -22.30 11.97 7.54
CA LEU A 288 -21.51 10.82 7.11
C LEU A 288 -21.77 10.49 5.63
N ARG A 289 -23.03 10.55 5.18
CA ARG A 289 -23.39 10.37 3.76
C ARG A 289 -22.72 11.41 2.88
N THR A 290 -22.64 12.68 3.31
CA THR A 290 -21.93 13.71 2.53
C THR A 290 -20.44 13.42 2.38
N VAL A 291 -19.79 12.89 3.42
CA VAL A 291 -18.37 12.50 3.39
C VAL A 291 -18.18 11.29 2.49
N ILE A 292 -19.01 10.26 2.63
CA ILE A 292 -18.93 9.04 1.80
C ILE A 292 -19.14 9.37 0.33
N LYS A 293 -20.11 10.22 -0.03
CA LYS A 293 -20.34 10.64 -1.42
C LYS A 293 -19.15 11.39 -2.03
N LYS A 294 -18.36 12.11 -1.22
CA LYS A 294 -17.13 12.79 -1.68
C LYS A 294 -15.98 11.80 -1.94
N ILE A 295 -15.82 10.80 -1.06
CA ILE A 295 -14.73 9.82 -1.14
C ILE A 295 -15.05 8.76 -2.21
N TRP A 296 -16.27 8.22 -2.21
CA TRP A 296 -16.70 7.14 -3.09
C TRP A 296 -17.57 7.68 -4.24
N LYS A 297 -16.91 8.26 -5.26
CA LYS A 297 -17.57 8.94 -6.40
C LYS A 297 -18.57 8.09 -7.20
N HIS A 298 -18.42 6.76 -7.21
CA HIS A 298 -19.25 5.83 -7.99
C HIS A 298 -20.11 4.90 -7.13
N THR A 299 -20.48 5.31 -5.91
CA THR A 299 -21.30 4.46 -5.03
C THR A 299 -22.74 4.36 -5.53
N SER A 300 -23.29 3.15 -5.55
CA SER A 300 -24.72 2.98 -5.82
C SER A 300 -25.56 3.55 -4.67
N PRO A 301 -26.63 4.32 -4.95
CA PRO A 301 -27.46 4.91 -3.90
C PRO A 301 -28.07 3.84 -2.99
N LYS A 302 -28.42 2.68 -3.54
CA LYS A 302 -28.93 1.52 -2.79
C LYS A 302 -27.94 1.02 -1.74
N LEU A 303 -26.65 0.92 -2.08
CA LEU A 303 -25.62 0.50 -1.13
C LEU A 303 -25.42 1.55 -0.04
N LEU A 304 -25.43 2.83 -0.41
CA LEU A 304 -25.31 3.93 0.55
C LEU A 304 -26.48 3.94 1.54
N ASP A 305 -27.71 3.73 1.07
CA ASP A 305 -28.91 3.67 1.91
C ASP A 305 -28.90 2.45 2.84
N GLN A 306 -28.38 1.32 2.36
CA GLN A 306 -28.22 0.11 3.17
C GLN A 306 -27.19 0.28 4.29
N VAL A 307 -26.11 1.02 4.04
CA VAL A 307 -24.97 1.17 4.96
C VAL A 307 -25.17 2.35 5.92
N VAL A 308 -25.75 3.45 5.42
CA VAL A 308 -26.10 4.65 6.21
C VAL A 308 -27.51 5.09 5.80
N PRO A 309 -28.55 4.64 6.51
CA PRO A 309 -29.93 5.00 6.20
C PRO A 309 -30.16 6.53 6.23
N PRO A 310 -30.97 7.09 5.31
CA PRO A 310 -31.34 8.50 5.33
C PRO A 310 -32.26 8.83 6.51
N ALA A 311 -32.30 10.10 6.93
CA ALA A 311 -33.17 10.56 8.00
C ALA A 311 -34.66 10.41 7.63
N GLY A 312 -35.48 9.87 8.54
CA GLY A 312 -36.95 9.86 8.40
C GLY A 312 -37.57 8.62 7.74
N SER A 313 -36.84 7.50 7.59
CA SER A 313 -37.45 6.20 7.24
C SER A 313 -38.24 5.66 8.45
N ASN A 314 -39.55 5.96 8.47
CA ASN A 314 -40.45 5.72 9.61
C ASN A 314 -40.67 4.24 10.00
N ASP A 315 -40.06 3.26 9.31
CA ASP A 315 -40.32 1.83 9.52
C ASP A 315 -39.08 1.00 9.89
N ASP A 316 -37.93 1.63 10.14
CA ASP A 316 -36.69 0.88 10.36
C ASP A 316 -36.59 0.37 11.80
N VAL A 317 -37.10 -0.85 12.00
CA VAL A 317 -36.69 -1.70 13.12
C VAL A 317 -35.19 -1.94 12.96
N THR A 318 -34.40 -1.49 13.91
CA THR A 318 -32.96 -1.80 13.92
C THR A 318 -32.72 -3.00 14.81
N VAL A 319 -31.62 -3.71 14.55
CA VAL A 319 -31.14 -4.79 15.43
C VAL A 319 -31.06 -4.29 16.88
N GLY A 320 -30.65 -3.03 17.06
CA GLY A 320 -30.61 -2.41 18.37
C GLY A 320 -31.97 -2.20 19.03
N LYS A 321 -33.00 -1.75 18.30
CA LYS A 321 -34.36 -1.66 18.86
C LYS A 321 -34.87 -3.04 19.28
N PHE A 322 -34.65 -4.06 18.46
CA PHE A 322 -35.05 -5.44 18.79
C PHE A 322 -34.36 -5.98 20.05
N TYR A 323 -33.02 -5.88 20.12
CA TYR A 323 -32.27 -6.32 21.30
C TYR A 323 -32.56 -5.45 22.54
N ALA A 324 -32.82 -4.15 22.39
CA ALA A 324 -33.25 -3.29 23.49
C ALA A 324 -34.61 -3.73 24.04
N THR A 325 -35.59 -4.00 23.18
CA THR A 325 -36.89 -4.55 23.60
C THR A 325 -36.73 -5.90 24.30
N PHE A 326 -35.92 -6.80 23.75
CA PHE A 326 -35.60 -8.09 24.39
C PHE A 326 -35.00 -7.91 25.79
N LEU A 327 -34.02 -7.02 25.94
CA LEU A 327 -33.39 -6.73 27.23
C LEU A 327 -34.39 -6.12 28.23
N ILE A 328 -35.26 -5.20 27.79
CA ILE A 328 -36.31 -4.61 28.64
C ILE A 328 -37.31 -5.68 29.10
N GLN A 329 -37.75 -6.55 28.19
CA GLN A 329 -38.66 -7.66 28.51
C GLN A 329 -38.03 -8.64 29.50
N GLU A 330 -36.76 -8.99 29.30
CA GLU A 330 -36.01 -9.85 30.22
C GLU A 330 -35.92 -9.22 31.62
N TRP A 331 -35.61 -7.92 31.67
CA TRP A 331 -35.51 -7.18 32.93
C TRP A 331 -36.85 -7.11 33.66
N PHE A 332 -37.93 -6.82 32.93
CA PHE A 332 -39.29 -6.80 33.47
C PHE A 332 -39.71 -8.16 34.02
N ARG A 333 -39.38 -9.26 33.31
CA ARG A 333 -39.66 -10.63 33.76
C ARG A 333 -38.92 -10.97 35.04
N ARG A 334 -37.64 -10.58 35.15
CA ARG A 334 -36.84 -10.74 36.38
C ARG A 334 -37.39 -9.92 37.53
N TRP A 335 -37.79 -8.67 37.29
CA TRP A 335 -38.42 -7.83 38.29
C TRP A 335 -39.73 -8.44 38.81
N LYS A 336 -40.57 -8.97 37.91
CA LYS A 336 -41.83 -9.63 38.28
C LYS A 336 -41.60 -10.89 39.12
N LEU A 337 -40.57 -11.68 38.79
CA LEU A 337 -40.17 -12.84 39.59
C LEU A 337 -39.71 -12.44 40.99
N LYS A 338 -38.87 -11.40 41.09
CA LYS A 338 -38.38 -10.87 42.38
C LYS A 338 -39.52 -10.38 43.27
N LYS A 339 -40.49 -9.65 42.71
CA LYS A 339 -41.70 -9.24 43.43
C LYS A 339 -42.53 -10.43 43.90
N ALA A 340 -42.63 -11.49 43.09
CA ALA A 340 -43.38 -12.69 43.46
C ALA A 340 -42.70 -13.48 44.60
N GLU A 341 -41.37 -13.46 44.68
CA GLU A 341 -40.60 -14.02 45.79
C GLU A 341 -40.76 -13.17 47.07
N GLU A 342 -40.68 -11.83 46.95
CA GLU A 342 -40.94 -10.90 48.06
C GLU A 342 -42.36 -11.10 48.66
N HIS A 343 -43.37 -11.35 47.82
CA HIS A 343 -44.72 -11.67 48.28
C HIS A 343 -44.87 -13.05 48.93
N LYS A 344 -44.00 -14.02 48.62
CA LYS A 344 -43.99 -15.35 49.26
C LYS A 344 -43.28 -15.37 50.61
N HIS A 345 -42.42 -14.39 50.89
CA HIS A 345 -41.68 -14.28 52.15
C HIS A 345 -42.38 -13.41 53.21
N LEU A 346 -43.63 -13.00 53.00
CA LEU A 346 -44.47 -12.43 54.05
C LEU A 346 -44.80 -13.52 55.09
N PRO A 347 -44.38 -13.39 56.37
CA PRO A 347 -44.68 -14.38 57.39
C PRO A 347 -46.19 -14.44 57.66
N TYR A 348 -46.68 -15.65 57.93
CA TYR A 348 -48.07 -16.01 58.25
C TYR A 348 -48.58 -15.44 59.59
N SER A 349 -48.00 -14.34 60.10
CA SER A 349 -48.28 -13.76 61.41
C SER A 349 -48.99 -12.38 61.38
N GLN A 350 -49.41 -11.88 60.21
CA GLN A 350 -50.18 -10.62 60.12
C GLN A 350 -51.52 -10.75 59.36
N VAL A 351 -52.15 -11.92 59.38
CA VAL A 351 -53.53 -12.09 58.85
C VAL A 351 -54.59 -11.93 59.95
N GLY A 352 -54.19 -11.76 61.22
CA GLY A 352 -55.08 -11.85 62.39
C GLY A 352 -55.52 -10.55 63.08
N SER A 353 -55.18 -9.35 62.60
CA SER A 353 -55.50 -8.11 63.36
C SER A 353 -56.06 -6.95 62.54
N LEU A 354 -56.71 -7.20 61.40
CA LEU A 354 -57.44 -6.15 60.66
C LEU A 354 -58.94 -6.41 60.50
N PHE A 355 -59.50 -7.30 61.34
CA PHE A 355 -60.95 -7.49 61.47
C PHE A 355 -61.33 -7.59 62.95
N SER A 356 -61.24 -6.47 63.69
CA SER A 356 -62.00 -6.31 64.93
C SER A 356 -61.89 -4.89 65.49
N LEU A 357 -63.07 -4.29 65.66
CA LEU A 357 -63.45 -3.14 66.48
C LEU A 357 -63.53 -1.76 65.78
N ASP A 358 -64.80 -1.44 65.43
CA ASP A 358 -65.58 -0.21 65.67
C ASP A 358 -64.99 1.17 65.36
#